data_AF-A0A3D1KZG9-F1
#
_entry.id   AF-A0A3D1KZG9-F1
#
_cell.length_a   1.000
_cell.length_b   1.000
_cell.length_c   1.000
_cell.angle_alpha   90.00
_cell.angle_beta   90.00
_cell.angle_gamma   90.00
#
_symmetry.space_group_name_H-M   'P 1'
#
loop_
_entity.id
_entity.type
_entity.pdbx_description
1 polymer ?
#
loop_
_entity_poly.entity_id
_entity_poly.type
_entity_poly.pdbx_seq_one_letter_code
_entity_poly.pdbx_strand_id
1 'polypeptide(L)' 'RQSAFTEKPDFRTLLYWNNSVTTKNGEAEIHFLSSDLPGIYHVIVEGISNNGKICVGSCVFKVE' A
#
# COMPACT_ATOMS: atom_id res chain seq x y z
N ARG A 1 14.48 -1.12 35.28
CA ARG A 1 15.31 -0.80 34.09
C ARG A 1 14.36 -0.72 32.91
N GLN A 2 14.10 0.49 32.40
CA GLN A 2 13.27 0.71 31.20
C GLN A 2 13.94 -0.01 30.03
N SER A 3 13.17 -0.85 29.33
CA SER A 3 13.55 -1.43 28.06
C SER A 3 13.64 -0.29 27.06
N ALA A 4 14.85 0.00 26.55
CA ALA A 4 14.99 0.90 25.42
C ALA A 4 14.25 0.27 24.23
N PHE A 5 13.20 0.92 23.75
CA PHE A 5 12.60 0.60 22.46
C PHE A 5 13.61 1.02 21.39
N THR A 6 14.49 0.10 20.98
CA THR A 6 15.28 0.32 19.78
C THR A 6 14.33 0.12 18.60
N GLU A 7 13.82 1.20 18.03
CA GLU A 7 13.11 1.12 16.75
C GLU A 7 14.08 0.56 15.72
N LYS A 8 13.73 -0.60 15.18
CA LYS A 8 14.49 -1.24 14.11
C LYS A 8 14.17 -0.49 12.82
N PRO A 9 15.17 0.00 12.06
CA PRO A 9 14.92 0.66 10.79
C PRO A 9 14.10 -0.21 9.81
N ASP A 10 13.13 0.40 9.14
CA ASP A 10 12.27 -0.22 8.15
C ASP A 10 12.80 0.03 6.72
N PHE A 11 13.20 -1.05 6.05
CA PHE A 11 13.71 -1.04 4.69
C PHE A 11 12.84 -1.83 3.72
N ARG A 12 11.55 -2.03 4.03
CA ARG A 12 10.61 -2.75 3.15
C ARG A 12 10.45 -2.03 1.81
N THR A 13 10.55 -2.79 0.72
CA THR A 13 10.28 -2.30 -0.64
C THR A 13 8.82 -2.55 -1.07
N LEU A 14 8.17 -3.57 -0.49
CA LEU A 14 6.74 -3.85 -0.66
C LEU A 14 6.00 -3.42 0.62
N LEU A 15 5.20 -2.36 0.51
CA LEU A 15 4.53 -1.75 1.67
C LEU A 15 3.13 -2.31 1.92
N TYR A 16 2.45 -2.79 0.87
CA TYR A 16 1.07 -3.29 0.94
C TYR A 16 0.81 -4.37 -0.11
N TRP A 17 0.09 -5.43 0.28
CA TRP A 17 -0.40 -6.47 -0.62
C TRP A 17 -1.68 -7.10 -0.04
N ASN A 18 -2.81 -6.92 -0.73
CA ASN A 18 -4.10 -7.49 -0.35
C ASN A 18 -4.94 -7.79 -1.59
N ASN A 19 -5.36 -9.05 -1.73
CA ASN A 19 -6.17 -9.53 -2.87
C ASN A 19 -7.69 -9.54 -2.58
N SER A 20 -8.10 -9.10 -1.40
CA SER A 20 -9.49 -9.22 -0.92
C SER A 20 -10.15 -7.86 -0.68
N VAL A 21 -9.67 -6.81 -1.36
CA VAL A 21 -10.26 -5.47 -1.30
C VAL A 21 -11.55 -5.46 -2.11
N THR A 22 -12.65 -5.02 -1.48
CA THR A 22 -13.94 -4.82 -2.15
C THR A 22 -14.31 -3.34 -2.11
N THR A 23 -14.92 -2.85 -3.20
CA THR A 23 -15.40 -1.47 -3.26
C THR A 23 -16.85 -1.38 -2.80
N LYS A 24 -17.16 -0.37 -1.99
CA LYS A 24 -18.54 0.02 -1.67
C LYS A 24 -18.86 1.30 -2.43
N ASN A 25 -19.90 1.27 -3.27
CA ASN A 25 -20.28 2.39 -4.14
C ASN A 25 -19.14 2.90 -5.05
N GLY A 26 -18.24 2.00 -5.48
CA GLY A 26 -17.09 2.34 -6.32
C GLY A 26 -15.86 2.83 -5.57
N GLU A 27 -15.91 2.90 -4.24
CA GLU A 27 -14.82 3.39 -3.40
C GLU A 27 -14.29 2.30 -2.46
N ALA A 28 -12.99 2.34 -2.18
CA ALA A 28 -12.33 1.53 -1.16
C ALA A 28 -11.22 2.37 -0.52
N GLU A 29 -11.01 2.19 0.78
CA GLU A 29 -9.97 2.89 1.54
C GLU A 29 -8.92 1.88 2.01
N ILE A 30 -7.64 2.24 1.86
CA ILE A 30 -6.50 1.40 2.18
C ILE A 30 -5.53 2.21 3.03
N HIS A 31 -5.13 1.65 4.18
CA HIS A 31 -4.12 2.22 5.05
C HIS A 31 -2.92 1.29 5.16
N PHE A 32 -1.72 1.85 5.07
CA PHE A 32 -0.45 1.18 5.27
C PHE A 32 0.59 2.18 5.79
N LEU A 33 1.67 1.66 6.35
CA LEU A 33 2.81 2.46 6.80
C LEU A 33 3.91 2.42 5.73
N SER A 34 4.55 3.57 5.46
CA SER A 34 5.74 3.65 4.63
C SER A 34 6.95 3.03 5.31
N SER A 35 8.03 2.82 4.55
CA SER A 35 9.34 2.49 5.11
C SER A 35 10.15 3.76 5.38
N ASP A 36 11.31 3.62 6.04
CA ASP A 36 12.21 4.73 6.37
C ASP A 36 13.10 5.16 5.18
N LEU A 37 12.83 4.62 3.98
CA LEU A 37 13.63 4.90 2.79
C LEU A 37 13.00 6.06 2.02
N PRO A 38 13.74 7.16 1.79
CA PRO A 38 13.27 8.19 0.89
C PRO A 38 13.26 7.65 -0.54
N GLY A 39 12.25 8.06 -1.31
CA GLY A 39 12.10 7.57 -2.67
C GLY A 39 10.72 7.74 -3.25
N ILE A 40 10.58 7.28 -4.49
CA ILE A 40 9.32 7.22 -5.21
C ILE A 40 8.80 5.79 -5.12
N TYR A 41 7.59 5.65 -4.59
CA TYR A 41 6.89 4.38 -4.46
C TYR A 41 5.79 4.29 -5.51
N HIS A 42 5.66 3.11 -6.10
CA HIS A 42 4.61 2.82 -7.08
C HIS A 42 3.47 2.06 -6.40
N VAL A 43 2.25 2.53 -6.65
CA VAL A 43 1.02 1.83 -6.28
C VAL A 43 0.42 1.27 -7.56
N ILE A 44 0.14 -0.03 -7.55
CA ILE A 44 -0.54 -0.73 -8.64
C ILE A 44 -1.77 -1.40 -8.03
N VAL A 45 -2.93 -1.17 -8.65
CA VAL A 45 -4.20 -1.78 -8.25
C VAL A 45 -4.74 -2.53 -9.45
N GLU A 46 -4.96 -3.83 -9.28
CA GLU A 46 -5.58 -4.70 -10.26
C GLU A 46 -6.88 -5.26 -9.69
N GLY A 47 -7.88 -5.44 -10.52
CA GLY A 47 -9.17 -5.96 -10.07
C GLY A 47 -10.04 -6.45 -11.21
N ILE A 48 -11.18 -7.02 -10.82
CA ILE A 48 -12.23 -7.49 -11.72
C ILE A 48 -13.53 -6.85 -11.27
N SER A 49 -14.20 -6.16 -12.18
CA SER A 49 -15.50 -5.55 -11.91
C SER A 49 -16.63 -6.58 -11.89
N ASN A 50 -17.82 -6.19 -11.40
CA ASN A 50 -18.97 -7.08 -11.28
C ASN A 50 -19.45 -7.70 -12.60
N ASN A 51 -19.09 -7.12 -13.76
CA ASN A 51 -19.40 -7.67 -15.08
C ASN A 51 -18.25 -8.47 -15.70
N GLY A 52 -17.21 -8.79 -14.92
CA GLY A 52 -16.06 -9.59 -15.35
C GLY A 52 -14.98 -8.82 -16.12
N LYS A 53 -15.08 -7.49 -16.23
CA LYS A 53 -14.01 -6.69 -16.87
C LYS A 53 -12.82 -6.52 -15.93
N ILE A 54 -11.62 -6.70 -16.48
CA ILE A 54 -10.35 -6.40 -15.82
C ILE A 54 -10.18 -4.89 -15.69
N CYS A 55 -9.72 -4.44 -14.54
CA CYS A 55 -9.40 -3.06 -14.22
C CYS A 55 -7.96 -2.97 -13.73
N VAL A 56 -7.22 -1.96 -14.20
CA VAL A 56 -5.86 -1.65 -13.74
C VAL A 56 -5.76 -0.15 -13.48
N GLY A 57 -5.17 0.23 -12.35
CA GLY A 57 -4.87 1.60 -11.99
C GLY A 57 -3.49 1.69 -11.36
N SER A 58 -2.84 2.84 -11.51
CA SER A 58 -1.53 3.08 -10.90
C SER A 58 -1.39 4.53 -10.46
N CYS A 59 -0.66 4.75 -9.38
CA CYS A 59 -0.19 6.07 -8.99
C CYS A 59 1.21 5.97 -8.36
N VAL A 60 1.82 7.13 -8.11
CA VAL A 60 3.10 7.22 -7.42
C VAL A 60 2.98 8.19 -6.26
N PHE A 61 3.73 7.93 -5.19
CA PHE A 61 3.90 8.88 -4.10
C PHE A 61 5.38 8.95 -3.70
N LYS A 62 5.76 10.09 -3.12
CA LYS A 62 7.14 10.35 -2.69
C LYS A 62 7.21 10.36 -1.17
N VAL A 63 8.23 9.71 -0.63
CA VAL A 63 8.67 9.83 0.77
C VAL A 63 9.96 10.63 0.77
N GLU A 64 10.04 11.66 1.61
CA GLU A 64 11.20 12.55 1.80
C GLU A 64 11.77 12.44 3.21
#